data_AF-A0A662DS81-F1
#
_entry.id   AF-A0A662DS81-F1
#
_cell.length_a   1.000
_cell.length_b   1.000
_cell.length_c   1.000
_cell.angle_alpha   90.00
_cell.angle_beta   90.00
_cell.angle_gamma   90.00
#
_symmetry.space_group_name_H-M   'P 1'
#
loop_
_entity.id
_entity.type
_entity.pdbx_description
1 polymer ?
#
loop_
_entity_poly.entity_id
_entity_poly.type
_entity_poly.pdbx_seq_one_letter_code
_entity_poly.pdbx_strand_id
1 'polypeptide(L)'
;MLVVLVLADPTPGSFSHHLSERAGAGLRAGSHEVIELDLCELGFRVEMTAEERAAYHGDEPICDPMVAEHVEIIQRADAIVFIYPTWSSGVPAILKGWFERVMVPGVAFRFDDRTGKVRPALGNVRHIIGISTYNSSRATVRAMTDSGRRTITRAFRVNTGFKTRTRWFGFYDLATSTEAQRSEFAAHVEREMADLR
;
A
#
# COMPACT_ATOMS: atom_id res chain seq x y z
N MET A 1 -1.92 12.75 -11.98
CA MET A 1 -2.69 11.82 -11.12
C MET A 1 -2.36 12.12 -9.69
N LEU A 2 -3.31 11.95 -8.78
CA LEU A 2 -3.02 11.91 -7.35
C LEU A 2 -2.54 10.50 -6.98
N VAL A 3 -1.30 10.41 -6.49
CA VAL A 3 -0.66 9.15 -6.11
C VAL A 3 -0.43 9.17 -4.61
N VAL A 4 -0.95 8.15 -3.92
CA VAL A 4 -0.72 7.97 -2.49
C VAL A 4 0.37 6.92 -2.30
N LEU A 5 1.47 7.31 -1.68
CA LEU A 5 2.58 6.44 -1.32
C LEU A 5 2.46 6.10 0.16
N VAL A 6 2.21 4.84 0.47
CA VAL A 6 2.10 4.31 1.83
C VAL A 6 3.37 3.55 2.18
N LEU A 7 4.16 4.09 3.11
CA LEU A 7 5.38 3.48 3.63
C LEU A 7 5.10 2.85 5.00
N ALA A 8 5.57 1.61 5.18
CA ALA A 8 5.40 0.85 6.42
C ALA A 8 6.71 0.20 6.85
N ASP A 9 7.66 1.00 7.34
CA ASP A 9 8.93 0.54 7.88
C ASP A 9 9.30 1.38 9.13
N PRO A 10 9.53 0.77 10.30
CA PRO A 10 9.82 1.52 11.52
C PRO A 10 11.28 1.96 11.64
N THR A 11 12.15 1.62 10.68
CA THR A 11 13.59 1.90 10.77
C THR A 11 13.95 3.12 9.91
N PRO A 12 14.16 4.32 10.49
CA PRO A 12 14.55 5.49 9.72
C PRO A 12 15.81 5.22 8.89
N GLY A 13 15.80 5.66 7.63
CA GLY A 13 16.92 5.44 6.71
C GLY A 13 17.09 4.00 6.23
N SER A 14 16.10 3.12 6.45
CA SER A 14 16.11 1.77 5.87
C SER A 14 16.12 1.82 4.34
N PHE A 15 16.41 0.67 3.72
CA PHE A 15 16.30 0.57 2.26
C PHE A 15 14.86 0.79 1.77
N SER A 16 13.82 0.50 2.57
CA SER A 16 12.44 0.82 2.22
C SER A 16 12.17 2.33 2.20
N HIS A 17 12.75 3.10 3.14
CA HIS A 17 12.69 4.57 3.12
C HIS A 17 13.39 5.11 1.88
N HIS A 18 14.59 4.61 1.59
CA HIS A 18 15.29 5.02 0.36
C HIS A 18 14.46 4.70 -0.89
N LEU A 19 13.82 3.54 -0.98
CA LEU A 19 12.92 3.21 -2.09
C LEU A 19 11.68 4.13 -2.13
N SER A 20 11.18 4.58 -0.98
CA SER A 20 10.11 5.57 -0.89
C SER A 20 10.53 6.90 -1.48
N GLU A 21 11.69 7.43 -1.10
CA GLU A 21 12.24 8.67 -1.64
C GLU A 21 12.39 8.59 -3.17
N ARG A 22 12.96 7.49 -3.68
CA ARG A 22 13.20 7.29 -5.11
C ARG A 22 11.90 7.09 -5.88
N ALA A 23 10.93 6.37 -5.33
CA ALA A 23 9.60 6.23 -5.91
C ALA A 23 8.88 7.60 -5.97
N GLY A 24 8.88 8.35 -4.88
CA GLY A 24 8.30 9.70 -4.79
C GLY A 24 8.96 10.67 -5.77
N ALA A 25 10.29 10.64 -5.91
CA ALA A 25 11.02 11.44 -6.89
C ALA A 25 10.60 11.12 -8.33
N GLY A 26 10.53 9.83 -8.67
CA GLY A 26 10.06 9.39 -9.99
C GLY A 26 8.63 9.84 -10.29
N LEU A 27 7.70 9.64 -9.36
CA LEU A 27 6.30 10.08 -9.52
C LEU A 27 6.19 11.60 -9.75
N ARG A 28 6.93 12.40 -8.98
CA ARG A 28 6.96 13.86 -9.15
C ARG A 28 7.57 14.27 -10.50
N ALA A 29 8.62 13.59 -10.96
CA ALA A 29 9.20 13.81 -12.29
C ALA A 29 8.19 13.47 -13.42
N GLY A 30 7.33 12.47 -13.19
CA GLY A 30 6.19 12.13 -14.05
C GLY A 30 5.00 13.12 -13.96
N SER A 31 5.17 14.28 -13.32
CA SER A 31 4.13 15.29 -13.11
C SER A 31 2.90 14.75 -12.35
N HIS A 32 3.12 13.84 -11.40
CA HIS A 32 2.08 13.39 -10.49
C HIS A 32 2.08 14.21 -9.20
N GLU A 33 0.89 14.42 -8.63
CA GLU A 33 0.74 14.89 -7.26
C GLU A 33 0.98 13.70 -6.33
N VAL A 34 1.83 13.85 -5.33
CA VAL A 34 2.23 12.75 -4.45
C VAL A 34 1.91 13.12 -3.01
N ILE A 35 1.11 12.27 -2.35
CA ILE A 35 0.90 12.30 -0.90
C ILE A 35 1.64 11.11 -0.32
N GLU A 36 2.57 11.37 0.59
CA GLU A 36 3.34 10.35 1.30
C GLU A 36 2.75 10.13 2.69
N LEU A 37 2.48 8.87 3.01
CA LEU A 37 1.99 8.40 4.30
C LEU A 37 3.01 7.43 4.88
N ASP A 38 3.97 7.93 5.64
CA ASP A 38 4.83 7.10 6.47
C ASP A 38 4.07 6.72 7.75
N LEU A 39 3.53 5.50 7.76
CA LEU A 39 2.67 5.05 8.85
C LEU A 39 3.42 5.00 10.19
N CYS A 40 4.72 4.70 10.17
CA CYS A 40 5.52 4.58 11.38
C CYS A 40 5.88 5.97 11.92
N GLU A 41 6.29 6.89 11.05
CA GLU A 41 6.57 8.28 11.43
C GLU A 41 5.32 9.01 11.92
N LEU A 42 4.17 8.78 11.27
CA LEU A 42 2.87 9.34 11.67
C LEU A 42 2.34 8.76 12.99
N GLY A 43 2.96 7.69 13.53
CA GLY A 43 2.48 7.02 14.74
C GLY A 43 1.12 6.35 14.56
N PHE A 44 0.83 5.81 13.36
CA PHE A 44 -0.46 5.20 13.07
C PHE A 44 -0.76 4.03 14.02
N ARG A 45 -1.84 4.16 14.80
CA ARG A 45 -2.30 3.10 15.72
C ARG A 45 -2.71 1.85 14.93
N VAL A 46 -2.18 0.70 15.29
CA VAL A 46 -2.40 -0.53 14.51
C VAL A 46 -3.73 -1.17 14.85
N GLU A 47 -4.05 -1.16 16.14
CA GLU A 47 -5.16 -1.90 16.73
C GLU A 47 -6.48 -1.23 16.40
N MET A 48 -7.48 -1.99 15.95
CA MET A 48 -8.88 -1.54 15.91
C MET A 48 -9.47 -1.62 17.33
N THR A 49 -10.09 -0.54 17.81
CA THR A 49 -10.79 -0.55 19.11
C THR A 49 -12.14 -1.28 19.02
N ALA A 50 -12.69 -1.63 20.18
CA ALA A 50 -14.07 -2.13 20.26
C ALA A 50 -15.10 -1.10 19.74
N GLU A 51 -14.84 0.18 19.94
CA GLU A 51 -15.67 1.28 19.43
C GLU A 51 -15.63 1.34 17.90
N GLU A 52 -14.44 1.33 17.30
CA GLU A 52 -14.28 1.27 15.84
C GLU A 52 -14.93 0.01 15.26
N ARG A 53 -14.82 -1.12 15.97
CA ARG A 53 -15.46 -2.37 15.55
C ARG A 53 -16.97 -2.31 15.63
N ALA A 54 -17.53 -1.64 16.64
CA ALA A 54 -18.98 -1.43 16.75
C ALA A 54 -19.48 -0.50 15.65
N ALA A 55 -18.73 0.57 15.37
CA ALA A 55 -19.05 1.53 14.32
C ALA A 55 -18.95 0.95 12.90
N TYR A 56 -18.08 -0.04 12.67
CA TYR A 56 -17.86 -0.70 11.37
C TYR A 56 -19.15 -1.12 10.63
N HIS A 57 -20.20 -1.47 11.37
CA HIS A 57 -21.48 -1.93 10.83
C HIS A 57 -22.57 -0.84 10.81
N GLY A 58 -22.28 0.36 11.30
CA GLY A 58 -23.19 1.50 11.34
C GLY A 58 -23.02 2.44 10.14
N ASP A 59 -23.76 3.55 10.18
CA ASP A 59 -23.77 4.57 9.11
C ASP A 59 -22.47 5.39 9.08
N GLU A 60 -21.78 5.51 10.23
CA GLU A 60 -20.53 6.26 10.39
C GLU A 60 -19.40 5.33 10.90
N PRO A 61 -18.74 4.57 10.00
CA PRO A 61 -17.75 3.55 10.40
C PRO A 61 -16.37 4.10 10.76
N ILE A 62 -16.19 5.43 10.76
CA ILE A 62 -14.91 6.11 10.98
C ILE A 62 -15.05 7.01 12.20
N CYS A 63 -14.39 6.62 13.30
CA CYS A 63 -14.45 7.36 14.57
C CYS A 63 -13.13 8.06 14.91
N ASP A 64 -12.02 7.60 14.34
CA ASP A 64 -10.68 8.13 14.63
C ASP A 64 -10.31 9.24 13.61
N PRO A 65 -9.97 10.45 14.07
CA PRO A 65 -9.62 11.56 13.17
C PRO A 65 -8.45 11.29 12.23
N MET A 66 -7.43 10.57 12.68
CA MET A 66 -6.29 10.20 11.83
C MET A 66 -6.74 9.21 10.73
N VAL A 67 -7.63 8.29 11.08
CA VAL A 67 -8.23 7.38 10.08
C VAL A 67 -9.07 8.16 9.08
N ALA A 68 -9.86 9.15 9.54
CA ALA A 68 -10.67 10.00 8.66
C ALA A 68 -9.80 10.73 7.61
N GLU A 69 -8.68 11.31 8.02
CA GLU A 69 -7.73 11.95 7.10
C GLU A 69 -7.21 10.97 6.05
N HIS A 70 -6.81 9.76 6.47
CA HIS A 70 -6.31 8.73 5.55
C HIS A 70 -7.39 8.22 4.60
N VAL A 71 -8.64 8.15 5.05
CA VAL A 71 -9.80 7.80 4.22
C VAL A 71 -10.02 8.85 3.12
N GLU A 72 -10.02 10.14 3.48
CA GLU A 72 -10.19 11.24 2.50
C GLU A 72 -9.10 11.21 1.42
N ILE A 73 -7.85 10.97 1.83
CA ILE A 73 -6.70 10.85 0.94
C ILE A 73 -6.89 9.68 -0.04
N ILE A 74 -7.24 8.49 0.47
CA ILE A 74 -7.38 7.28 -0.35
C ILE A 74 -8.58 7.34 -1.29
N GLN A 75 -9.69 7.94 -0.87
CA GLN A 75 -10.86 8.11 -1.73
C GLN A 75 -10.58 9.00 -2.95
N ARG A 76 -9.60 9.91 -2.85
CA ARG A 76 -9.19 10.78 -3.96
C ARG A 76 -8.11 10.17 -4.86
N ALA A 77 -7.47 9.08 -4.44
CA ALA A 77 -6.29 8.53 -5.11
C ALA A 77 -6.58 7.94 -6.51
N ASP A 78 -5.80 8.34 -7.51
CA ASP A 78 -5.78 7.69 -8.83
C ASP A 78 -4.82 6.49 -8.85
N ALA A 79 -3.80 6.49 -8.00
CA ALA A 79 -2.87 5.37 -7.84
C ALA A 79 -2.41 5.25 -6.39
N ILE A 80 -2.08 4.02 -5.98
CA ILE A 80 -1.60 3.73 -4.64
C ILE A 80 -0.33 2.88 -4.74
N VAL A 81 0.72 3.34 -4.07
CA VAL A 81 2.04 2.69 -3.99
C VAL A 81 2.25 2.23 -2.55
N PHE A 82 2.43 0.93 -2.34
CA PHE A 82 2.74 0.34 -1.04
C PHE A 82 4.22 -0.01 -0.97
N ILE A 83 4.91 0.49 0.04
CA ILE A 83 6.36 0.28 0.23
C ILE A 83 6.60 -0.29 1.62
N TYR A 84 7.19 -1.48 1.70
CA TYR A 84 7.41 -2.14 2.99
C TYR A 84 8.41 -3.30 2.91
N PRO A 85 9.14 -3.62 4.00
CA PRO A 85 9.88 -4.87 4.11
C PRO A 85 8.92 -6.05 4.36
N THR A 86 9.13 -7.18 3.68
CA THR A 86 8.29 -8.37 3.91
C THR A 86 8.68 -9.08 5.21
N TRP A 87 7.73 -9.20 6.13
CA TRP A 87 7.88 -9.92 7.41
C TRP A 87 6.88 -11.06 7.51
N SER A 88 7.32 -12.20 8.04
CA SER A 88 6.48 -13.42 8.15
C SER A 88 5.74 -13.77 6.85
N SER A 89 6.41 -13.54 5.70
CA SER A 89 5.85 -13.73 4.34
C SER A 89 4.65 -12.85 4.00
N GLY A 90 4.39 -11.77 4.74
CA GLY A 90 3.23 -10.89 4.57
C GLY A 90 3.58 -9.40 4.64
N VAL A 91 2.53 -8.58 4.74
CA VAL A 91 2.65 -7.14 5.05
C VAL A 91 3.00 -6.95 6.53
N PRO A 92 3.76 -5.90 6.90
CA PRO A 92 3.97 -5.54 8.31
C PRO A 92 2.67 -5.31 9.08
N ALA A 93 2.71 -5.50 10.39
CA ALA A 93 1.54 -5.33 11.26
C ALA A 93 0.91 -3.94 11.11
N ILE A 94 1.71 -2.88 11.03
CA ILE A 94 1.20 -1.51 10.87
C ILE A 94 0.42 -1.31 9.57
N LEU A 95 0.90 -1.90 8.45
CA LEU A 95 0.17 -1.85 7.18
C LEU A 95 -1.09 -2.72 7.23
N LYS A 96 -1.05 -3.85 7.95
CA LYS A 96 -2.23 -4.68 8.17
C LYS A 96 -3.30 -3.95 8.97
N GLY A 97 -2.92 -3.27 10.05
CA GLY A 97 -3.82 -2.45 10.86
C GLY A 97 -4.38 -1.27 10.08
N TRP A 98 -3.55 -0.63 9.23
CA TRP A 98 -4.01 0.39 8.30
C TRP A 98 -5.10 -0.14 7.36
N PHE A 99 -4.93 -1.34 6.78
CA PHE A 99 -6.01 -1.94 5.99
C PHE A 99 -7.28 -2.16 6.79
N GLU A 100 -7.18 -2.65 8.03
CA GLU A 100 -8.36 -2.95 8.84
C GLU A 100 -9.13 -1.71 9.27
N ARG A 101 -8.43 -0.61 9.53
CA ARG A 101 -9.02 0.64 10.05
C ARG A 101 -9.45 1.61 8.95
N VAL A 102 -8.72 1.69 7.83
CA VAL A 102 -9.02 2.61 6.72
C VAL A 102 -9.95 1.98 5.69
N MET A 103 -9.84 0.68 5.42
CA MET A 103 -10.57 0.01 4.33
C MET A 103 -11.93 -0.53 4.80
N VAL A 104 -12.70 0.31 5.48
CA VAL A 104 -14.01 0.01 6.07
C VAL A 104 -15.15 0.16 5.03
N PRO A 105 -16.38 -0.32 5.33
CA PRO A 105 -17.55 -0.09 4.46
C PRO A 105 -17.77 1.39 4.19
N GLY A 106 -18.24 1.73 2.99
CA GLY A 106 -18.35 3.12 2.54
C GLY A 106 -17.04 3.71 1.99
N VAL A 107 -15.88 3.15 2.36
CA VAL A 107 -14.56 3.60 1.88
C VAL A 107 -14.03 2.67 0.79
N ALA A 108 -13.73 1.42 1.16
CA ALA A 108 -13.10 0.46 0.27
C ALA A 108 -14.12 -0.27 -0.61
N PHE A 109 -15.29 -0.55 -0.02
CA PHE A 109 -16.38 -1.24 -0.66
C PHE A 109 -17.72 -0.77 -0.07
N ARG A 110 -18.80 -1.03 -0.80
CA ARG A 110 -20.18 -0.76 -0.40
C ARG A 110 -21.04 -1.99 -0.62
N PHE A 111 -22.13 -2.10 0.10
CA PHE A 111 -23.15 -3.12 -0.16
C PHE A 111 -24.16 -2.55 -1.17
N ASP A 112 -24.50 -3.34 -2.18
CA ASP A 112 -25.55 -3.02 -3.14
C ASP A 112 -26.91 -3.18 -2.46
N ASP A 113 -27.66 -2.09 -2.26
CA ASP A 113 -28.91 -2.08 -1.48
C ASP A 113 -29.96 -3.08 -1.97
N ARG A 114 -29.94 -3.42 -3.26
CA ARG A 114 -30.90 -4.34 -3.88
C ARG A 114 -30.48 -5.80 -3.73
N THR A 115 -29.19 -6.09 -3.79
CA THR A 115 -28.68 -7.48 -3.88
C THR A 115 -27.90 -7.92 -2.65
N GLY A 116 -27.56 -7.00 -1.75
CA GLY A 116 -26.68 -7.23 -0.60
C GLY A 116 -25.23 -7.58 -1.00
N LYS A 117 -24.87 -7.51 -2.28
CA LYS A 117 -23.55 -7.90 -2.76
C LYS A 117 -22.54 -6.78 -2.57
N VAL A 118 -21.31 -7.16 -2.22
CA VAL A 118 -20.18 -6.24 -2.10
C VAL A 118 -19.80 -5.67 -3.47
N ARG A 119 -19.60 -4.35 -3.53
CA ARG A 119 -19.13 -3.59 -4.70
C ARG A 119 -17.89 -2.77 -4.33
N PRO A 120 -16.90 -2.65 -5.22
CA PRO A 120 -15.75 -1.77 -4.99
C PRO A 120 -16.20 -0.31 -4.86
N ALA A 121 -15.53 0.46 -3.99
CA ALA A 121 -15.79 1.88 -3.80
C ALA A 121 -14.60 2.79 -4.19
N LEU A 122 -13.43 2.22 -4.52
CA LEU A 122 -12.27 2.94 -5.03
C LEU A 122 -12.18 2.86 -6.57
N GLY A 123 -13.25 3.27 -7.24
CA GLY A 123 -13.39 3.15 -8.70
C GLY A 123 -12.45 4.04 -9.52
N ASN A 124 -11.93 5.11 -8.92
CA ASN A 124 -10.96 6.04 -9.48
C ASN A 124 -9.54 5.47 -9.54
N VAL A 125 -9.19 4.53 -8.66
CA VAL A 125 -7.84 3.95 -8.62
C VAL A 125 -7.58 3.16 -9.90
N ARG A 126 -6.55 3.57 -10.66
CA ARG A 126 -6.10 2.97 -11.92
C ARG A 126 -4.88 2.07 -11.73
N HIS A 127 -4.05 2.35 -10.73
CA HIS A 127 -2.82 1.61 -10.47
C HIS A 127 -2.66 1.26 -9.00
N ILE A 128 -2.30 0.00 -8.73
CA ILE A 128 -1.80 -0.45 -7.43
C ILE A 128 -0.39 -0.97 -7.65
N ILE A 129 0.56 -0.43 -6.89
CA ILE A 129 1.97 -0.75 -7.02
C ILE A 129 2.46 -1.24 -5.66
N GLY A 130 3.16 -2.36 -5.65
CA GLY A 130 3.87 -2.82 -4.45
C GLY A 130 5.37 -2.80 -4.68
N ILE A 131 6.11 -2.25 -3.73
CA ILE A 131 7.57 -2.23 -3.68
C ILE A 131 7.95 -2.88 -2.35
N SER A 132 8.65 -4.01 -2.40
CA SER A 132 8.99 -4.73 -1.16
C SER A 132 10.39 -5.32 -1.20
N THR A 133 10.98 -5.39 -0.03
CA THR A 133 12.30 -5.99 0.20
C THR A 133 12.17 -7.31 0.94
N TYR A 134 13.01 -8.27 0.59
CA TYR A 134 13.00 -9.62 1.11
C TYR A 134 14.43 -10.05 1.45
N ASN A 135 14.63 -10.64 2.63
CA ASN A 135 15.90 -11.29 2.96
C ASN A 135 16.05 -12.66 2.28
N SER A 136 14.95 -13.30 1.93
CA SER A 136 14.96 -14.61 1.28
C SER A 136 14.99 -14.50 -0.24
N SER A 137 15.53 -15.53 -0.89
CA SER A 137 15.50 -15.65 -2.35
C SER A 137 14.07 -15.68 -2.89
N ARG A 138 13.94 -15.27 -4.15
CA ARG A 138 12.65 -15.28 -4.86
C ARG A 138 12.00 -16.67 -4.91
N ALA A 139 12.80 -17.73 -5.01
CA ALA A 139 12.31 -19.10 -5.04
C ALA A 139 11.67 -19.49 -3.70
N THR A 140 12.35 -19.20 -2.59
CA THR A 140 11.86 -19.45 -1.23
C THR A 140 10.57 -18.66 -0.96
N VAL A 141 10.56 -17.37 -1.28
CA VAL A 141 9.37 -16.51 -1.09
C VAL A 141 8.17 -17.04 -1.88
N ARG A 142 8.39 -17.50 -3.12
CA ARG A 142 7.32 -18.07 -3.95
C ARG A 142 6.77 -19.38 -3.37
N ALA A 143 7.63 -20.23 -2.80
CA ALA A 143 7.19 -21.45 -2.12
C ALA A 143 6.33 -21.13 -0.88
N MET A 144 6.64 -20.03 -0.18
CA MET A 144 5.84 -19.48 0.92
C MET A 144 4.66 -18.61 0.46
N THR A 145 4.20 -18.80 -0.78
CA THR A 145 3.04 -18.12 -1.36
C THR A 145 3.22 -16.64 -1.71
N ASP A 146 4.20 -15.93 -1.13
CA ASP A 146 4.38 -14.48 -1.31
C ASP A 146 3.10 -13.71 -0.94
N SER A 147 2.64 -13.90 0.32
CA SER A 147 1.31 -13.47 0.74
C SER A 147 1.15 -11.95 0.70
N GLY A 148 2.20 -11.20 1.03
CA GLY A 148 2.22 -9.73 0.92
C GLY A 148 1.90 -9.26 -0.50
N ARG A 149 2.61 -9.80 -1.50
CA ARG A 149 2.32 -9.52 -2.91
C ARG A 149 0.88 -9.84 -3.28
N ARG A 150 0.34 -10.98 -2.82
CA ARG A 150 -1.04 -11.37 -3.12
C ARG A 150 -2.06 -10.45 -2.43
N THR A 151 -1.79 -10.00 -1.22
CA THR A 151 -2.61 -9.01 -0.51
C THR A 151 -2.70 -7.73 -1.33
N ILE A 152 -1.57 -7.16 -1.77
CA ILE A 152 -1.57 -5.92 -2.57
C ILE A 152 -2.16 -6.11 -3.96
N THR A 153 -1.69 -7.12 -4.71
CA THR A 153 -2.02 -7.24 -6.14
C THR A 153 -3.34 -7.95 -6.43
N ARG A 154 -3.94 -8.63 -5.44
CA ARG A 154 -5.20 -9.37 -5.59
C ARG A 154 -6.26 -8.93 -4.61
N ALA A 155 -6.00 -9.03 -3.30
CA ALA A 155 -7.01 -8.76 -2.29
C ALA A 155 -7.40 -7.27 -2.26
N PHE A 156 -6.40 -6.38 -2.22
CA PHE A 156 -6.64 -4.94 -2.24
C PHE A 156 -7.32 -4.49 -3.54
N ARG A 157 -6.95 -5.09 -4.68
CA ARG A 157 -7.54 -4.80 -6.00
C ARG A 157 -9.06 -5.01 -6.05
N VAL A 158 -9.62 -5.92 -5.25
CA VAL A 158 -11.09 -6.15 -5.18
C VAL A 158 -11.86 -4.88 -4.76
N ASN A 159 -11.21 -3.96 -4.05
CA ASN A 159 -11.81 -2.68 -3.64
C ASN A 159 -11.83 -1.63 -4.76
N THR A 160 -11.20 -1.92 -5.90
CA THR A 160 -10.98 -0.96 -7.00
C THR A 160 -11.73 -1.34 -8.29
N GLY A 161 -11.64 -0.49 -9.31
CA GLY A 161 -12.24 -0.75 -10.62
C GLY A 161 -11.67 -1.99 -11.34
N PHE A 162 -12.45 -2.57 -12.25
CA PHE A 162 -12.00 -3.75 -13.02
C PHE A 162 -10.80 -3.46 -13.93
N LYS A 163 -10.59 -2.19 -14.32
CA LYS A 163 -9.48 -1.72 -15.15
C LYS A 163 -8.19 -1.49 -14.36
N THR A 164 -8.21 -1.60 -13.03
CA THR A 164 -7.03 -1.35 -12.20
C THR A 164 -5.90 -2.32 -12.54
N ARG A 165 -4.74 -1.74 -12.87
CA ARG A 165 -3.50 -2.45 -13.17
C ARG A 165 -2.67 -2.61 -11.91
N THR A 166 -1.97 -3.74 -11.79
CA THR A 166 -1.09 -4.00 -10.66
C THR A 166 0.36 -4.20 -11.11
N ARG A 167 1.31 -3.61 -10.38
CA ARG A 167 2.75 -3.80 -10.58
C ARG A 167 3.41 -4.21 -9.27
N TRP A 168 4.48 -5.01 -9.36
CA TRP A 168 5.19 -5.53 -8.20
C TRP A 168 6.70 -5.47 -8.42
N PHE A 169 7.38 -4.75 -7.54
CA PHE A 169 8.84 -4.60 -7.50
C PHE A 169 9.35 -5.27 -6.23
N GLY A 170 9.89 -6.49 -6.37
CA GLY A 170 10.46 -7.25 -5.26
C GLY A 170 11.98 -7.25 -5.31
N PHE A 171 12.63 -6.75 -4.28
CA PHE A 171 14.08 -6.89 -4.10
C PHE A 171 14.38 -8.06 -3.16
N TYR A 172 15.03 -9.09 -3.68
CA TYR A 172 15.30 -10.33 -2.96
C TYR A 172 16.75 -10.41 -2.49
N ASP A 173 17.02 -11.32 -1.56
CA ASP A 173 18.38 -11.56 -1.04
C ASP A 173 19.04 -10.29 -0.45
N LEU A 174 18.25 -9.45 0.21
CA LEU A 174 18.68 -8.13 0.72
C LEU A 174 19.95 -8.21 1.59
N ALA A 175 20.02 -9.20 2.48
CA ALA A 175 21.13 -9.38 3.41
C ALA A 175 22.48 -9.66 2.71
N THR A 176 22.46 -10.27 1.53
CA THR A 176 23.67 -10.63 0.75
C THR A 176 23.88 -9.73 -0.47
N SER A 177 22.94 -8.82 -0.75
CA SER A 177 23.04 -7.87 -1.86
C SER A 177 24.15 -6.83 -1.68
N THR A 178 24.71 -6.37 -2.80
CA THR A 178 25.70 -5.28 -2.84
C THR A 178 25.04 -3.91 -2.94
N GLU A 179 25.79 -2.87 -2.61
CA GLU A 179 25.33 -1.48 -2.76
C GLU A 179 24.99 -1.13 -4.22
N ALA A 180 25.76 -1.65 -5.18
CA ALA A 180 25.50 -1.47 -6.61
C ALA A 180 24.14 -2.08 -7.01
N GLN A 181 23.80 -3.27 -6.52
CA GLN A 181 22.51 -3.91 -6.80
C GLN A 181 21.34 -3.14 -6.18
N ARG A 182 21.50 -2.64 -4.96
CA ARG A 182 20.51 -1.80 -4.28
C ARG A 182 20.27 -0.50 -5.02
N SER A 183 21.35 0.18 -5.41
CA SER A 183 21.32 1.41 -6.21
C SER A 183 20.67 1.20 -7.57
N GLU A 184 21.00 0.11 -8.27
CA GLU A 184 20.40 -0.23 -9.58
C GLU A 184 18.89 -0.47 -9.45
N PHE A 185 18.48 -1.23 -8.44
CA PHE A 185 17.06 -1.49 -8.18
C PHE A 185 16.29 -0.21 -7.81
N ALA A 186 16.87 0.64 -6.96
CA ALA A 186 16.26 1.92 -6.60
C ALA A 186 16.13 2.85 -7.82
N ALA A 187 17.14 2.88 -8.70
CA ALA A 187 17.06 3.62 -9.96
C ALA A 187 16.02 3.02 -10.92
N HIS A 188 15.84 1.70 -10.94
CA HIS A 188 14.77 1.07 -11.72
C HIS A 188 13.38 1.46 -11.21
N VAL A 189 13.17 1.44 -9.89
CA VAL A 189 11.91 1.90 -9.27
C VAL A 189 11.60 3.34 -9.65
N GLU A 190 12.58 4.24 -9.55
CA GLU A 190 12.39 5.65 -9.92
C GLU A 190 11.94 5.82 -11.38
N ARG A 191 12.61 5.14 -12.32
CA ARG A 191 12.25 5.20 -13.75
C ARG A 191 10.83 4.71 -13.99
N GLU A 192 10.45 3.58 -13.39
CA GLU A 192 9.12 2.99 -13.55
C GLU A 192 8.01 3.85 -12.96
N MET A 193 8.32 4.63 -11.92
CA MET A 193 7.40 5.61 -11.33
C MET A 193 7.28 6.87 -12.20
N ALA A 194 8.37 7.33 -12.82
CA ALA A 194 8.33 8.44 -13.76
C ALA A 194 7.51 8.12 -15.03
N ASP A 195 7.53 6.85 -15.46
CA ASP A 195 6.79 6.36 -16.62
C ASP A 195 5.33 5.94 -16.31
N LEU A 196 4.85 6.15 -15.08
CA LEU A 196 3.46 5.86 -14.72
C LEU A 196 2.48 6.74 -15.51
N ARG A 197 1.49 6.12 -16.17
CA ARG A 197 0.48 6.78 -17.03
C ARG A 197 -0.89 6.15 -16.85
#